data_AF-A0A354V5Q8-F1
#
_entry.id   AF-A0A354V5Q8-F1
#
_cell.length_a   1.000
_cell.length_b   1.000
_cell.length_c   1.000
_cell.angle_alpha   90.00
_cell.angle_beta   90.00
_cell.angle_gamma   90.00
#
_symmetry.space_group_name_H-M   'P 1'
#
loop_
_entity.id
_entity.type
_entity.pdbx_description
1 polymer ?
#
loop_
_entity_poly.entity_id
_entity_poly.type
_entity_poly.pdbx_seq_one_letter_code
_entity_poly.pdbx_strand_id
1 'polypeptide(L)'
;MPRKAVWTEGQDTQIRRLRTEGASWDVIALALGLARWAVIERARSIGAERPPVNAVTVVDESDRASLPAGHPESWGAINRGTALENVPFRTPDTVR
;
A
#
# COMPACT_ATOMS: atom_id res chain seq x y z
N MET A 1 -14.04 38.04 -15.15
CA MET A 1 -14.60 36.69 -14.93
C MET A 1 -13.62 35.87 -14.11
N PRO A 2 -14.06 35.12 -13.08
CA PRO A 2 -13.16 34.27 -12.31
C PRO A 2 -12.58 33.17 -13.21
N ARG A 3 -11.25 32.99 -13.19
CA ARG A 3 -10.58 31.94 -13.95
C ARG A 3 -10.91 30.58 -13.30
N LYS A 4 -11.43 29.63 -14.09
CA LYS A 4 -11.55 28.23 -13.64
C LYS A 4 -10.15 27.71 -13.34
N ALA A 5 -9.94 27.15 -12.15
CA ALA A 5 -8.70 26.47 -11.82
C ALA A 5 -8.50 25.31 -12.82
N VAL A 6 -7.35 25.31 -13.49
CA VAL A 6 -6.94 24.19 -14.35
C VAL A 6 -6.30 23.16 -13.44
N TRP A 7 -6.97 22.02 -13.27
CA TRP A 7 -6.46 20.90 -12.47
C TRP A 7 -5.37 20.16 -13.23
N THR A 8 -4.25 19.89 -12.56
CA THR A 8 -3.17 19.08 -13.13
C THR A 8 -3.21 17.65 -12.59
N GLU A 9 -2.66 16.71 -13.35
CA GLU A 9 -2.51 15.32 -12.90
C GLU A 9 -1.67 15.21 -11.62
N GLY A 10 -0.67 16.09 -11.45
CA GLY A 10 0.12 16.18 -10.22
C GLY A 10 -0.72 16.57 -9.01
N GLN A 11 -1.65 17.53 -9.16
CA GLN A 11 -2.58 17.90 -8.10
C GLN A 11 -3.53 16.74 -7.76
N ASP A 12 -4.08 16.06 -8.77
CA ASP A 12 -4.95 14.90 -8.55
C ASP A 12 -4.22 13.76 -7.82
N THR A 13 -2.97 13.49 -8.21
CA THR A 13 -2.10 12.51 -7.56
C THR A 13 -1.85 12.88 -6.11
N GLN A 14 -1.57 14.15 -5.82
CA GLN A 14 -1.36 14.65 -4.47
C GLN A 14 -2.64 14.57 -3.62
N ILE A 15 -3.82 14.85 -4.19
CA ILE A 15 -5.11 14.66 -3.50
C ILE A 15 -5.28 13.19 -3.13
N ARG A 16 -5.11 12.26 -4.08
CA ARG A 16 -5.26 10.81 -3.82
C ARG A 16 -4.31 10.35 -2.71
N ARG A 17 -3.03 10.69 -2.82
CA ARG A 17 -2.01 10.33 -1.84
C ARG A 17 -2.37 10.81 -0.43
N LEU A 18 -2.64 12.11 -0.27
CA LEU A 18 -2.96 12.69 1.04
C LEU A 18 -4.26 12.12 1.62
N ARG A 19 -5.22 11.74 0.77
CA ARG A 19 -6.45 11.06 1.23
C ARG A 19 -6.20 9.65 1.73
N THR A 20 -5.34 8.89 1.06
CA THR A 20 -4.91 7.56 1.52
C THR A 20 -4.12 7.65 2.83
N GLU A 21 -3.29 8.68 2.99
CA GLU A 21 -2.56 8.98 4.24
C GLU A 21 -3.47 9.51 5.37
N GLY A 22 -4.77 9.70 5.10
CA GLY A 22 -5.75 10.11 6.10
C GLY A 22 -5.83 11.61 6.37
N ALA A 23 -5.19 12.45 5.56
CA ALA A 23 -5.23 13.90 5.71
C ALA A 23 -6.67 14.46 5.61
N SER A 24 -6.92 15.53 6.37
CA SER A 24 -8.18 16.28 6.30
C SER A 24 -8.23 17.14 5.04
N TRP A 25 -9.45 17.54 4.63
CA TRP A 25 -9.62 18.45 3.48
C TRP A 25 -8.92 19.79 3.67
N ASP A 26 -8.84 20.29 4.91
CA ASP A 26 -8.17 21.55 5.22
C ASP A 26 -6.66 21.46 5.02
N VAL A 27 -6.06 20.33 5.41
CA VAL A 27 -4.63 20.05 5.18
C VAL A 27 -4.33 19.97 3.69
N ILE A 28 -5.17 19.28 2.92
CA ILE A 28 -4.99 19.14 1.47
C ILE A 28 -5.15 20.49 0.76
N ALA A 29 -6.13 21.28 1.18
CA ALA A 29 -6.35 22.63 0.65
C ALA A 29 -5.15 23.54 0.88
N LEU A 30 -4.59 23.50 2.09
CA LEU A 30 -3.38 24.25 2.45
C LEU A 30 -2.18 23.78 1.64
N ALA A 31 -1.99 22.46 1.49
CA ALA A 31 -0.88 21.89 0.72
C ALA A 31 -0.92 22.24 -0.78
N LEU A 32 -2.11 22.44 -1.34
CA LEU A 32 -2.30 22.81 -2.75
C LEU A 32 -2.42 24.32 -2.97
N GLY A 33 -2.51 25.12 -1.91
CA GLY A 33 -2.79 26.56 -1.99
C GLY A 33 -4.16 26.87 -2.61
N LEU A 34 -5.15 26.00 -2.42
CA LEU A 34 -6.48 26.10 -3.01
C LEU A 34 -7.57 26.22 -1.94
N ALA A 35 -8.74 26.71 -2.34
CA ALA A 35 -9.89 26.73 -1.46
C ALA A 35 -10.38 25.30 -1.17
N ARG A 36 -10.72 25.04 0.10
CA ARG A 36 -11.21 23.74 0.58
C ARG A 36 -12.35 23.16 -0.26
N TRP A 37 -13.34 23.98 -0.62
CA TRP A 37 -14.49 23.54 -1.40
C TRP A 37 -14.09 23.05 -2.79
N ALA A 38 -13.13 23.71 -3.45
CA ALA A 38 -12.65 23.33 -4.78
C ALA A 38 -11.93 21.97 -4.73
N VAL A 39 -11.15 21.72 -3.67
CA VAL A 39 -10.51 20.42 -3.43
C VAL A 39 -11.54 19.32 -3.19
N ILE A 40 -12.60 19.58 -2.40
CA ILE A 40 -13.66 18.60 -2.14
C ILE A 40 -14.40 18.24 -3.44
N GLU A 41 -14.78 19.25 -4.24
CA GLU A 41 -15.41 19.01 -5.54
C GLU A 41 -14.51 18.22 -6.48
N ARG A 42 -13.23 18.58 -6.55
CA ARG A 42 -12.28 17.85 -7.39
C ARG A 42 -12.11 16.41 -6.92
N ALA A 43 -11.91 16.20 -5.62
CA ALA A 43 -11.73 14.88 -5.04
C ALA A 43 -12.91 13.96 -5.34
N ARG A 44 -14.15 14.47 -5.30
CA ARG A 44 -15.34 13.72 -5.73
C ARG A 44 -15.28 13.34 -7.21
N SER A 45 -14.87 14.28 -8.07
CA SER A 45 -14.79 14.00 -9.52
C SER A 45 -13.73 12.95 -9.89
N ILE A 46 -12.68 12.79 -9.08
CA ILE A 46 -11.58 11.84 -9.32
C ILE A 46 -11.64 10.58 -8.44
N GLY A 47 -12.68 10.43 -7.61
CA GLY A 47 -12.86 9.29 -6.71
C GLY A 47 -11.89 9.22 -5.53
N ALA A 48 -11.33 10.36 -5.08
CA ALA A 48 -10.36 10.41 -3.97
C ALA A 48 -11.06 10.45 -2.60
N GLU A 49 -11.75 9.38 -2.25
CA GLU A 49 -12.39 9.22 -0.94
C GLU A 49 -11.38 8.80 0.15
N ARG A 50 -11.74 9.01 1.43
CA ARG A 50 -10.90 8.50 2.53
C ARG A 50 -11.16 7.00 2.62
N PRO A 51 -10.10 6.16 2.68
CA PRO A 51 -10.27 4.76 2.98
C PRO A 51 -11.04 4.59 4.29
N PRO A 52 -11.97 3.62 4.40
CA PRO A 52 -12.63 3.33 5.67
C PRO A 52 -11.60 3.03 6.76
N VAL A 53 -11.94 3.26 8.03
CA VAL A 53 -11.00 3.11 9.17
C VAL A 53 -10.41 1.70 9.24
N ASN A 54 -11.15 0.72 8.74
CA ASN A 54 -10.82 -0.69 8.64
C ASN A 54 -10.29 -1.10 7.25
N ALA A 55 -9.91 -0.16 6.39
CA ALA A 55 -9.17 -0.49 5.19
C ALA A 55 -7.85 -1.13 5.61
N VAL A 56 -7.63 -2.37 5.20
CA VAL A 56 -6.38 -3.10 5.43
C VAL A 56 -5.26 -2.23 4.86
N THR A 57 -4.37 -1.73 5.71
CA THR A 57 -3.11 -1.16 5.25
C THR A 57 -2.43 -2.29 4.49
N VAL A 58 -2.20 -2.11 3.19
CA VAL A 58 -1.34 -3.04 2.44
C VAL A 58 -0.01 -3.02 3.16
N VAL A 59 0.26 -4.06 3.94
CA VAL A 59 1.55 -4.23 4.60
C VAL A 59 2.55 -4.38 3.48
N ASP A 60 3.59 -3.55 3.48
CA ASP A 60 4.69 -3.73 2.54
C ASP A 60 5.40 -5.04 2.92
N GLU A 61 5.06 -6.11 2.19
CA GLU A 61 5.63 -7.45 2.37
C GLU A 61 7.15 -7.45 2.13
N SER A 62 7.71 -6.37 1.56
CA SER A 62 9.15 -6.20 1.33
C SER A 62 9.95 -6.02 2.61
N ASP A 63 9.35 -5.43 3.66
CA ASP A 63 10.00 -5.16 4.94
C ASP A 63 9.91 -6.35 5.92
N ARG A 64 9.27 -7.46 5.52
CA ARG A 64 9.16 -8.63 6.39
C ARG A 64 10.52 -9.28 6.59
N ALA A 65 10.76 -9.80 7.79
CA ALA A 65 11.93 -10.63 8.04
C ALA A 65 11.90 -11.88 7.14
N SER A 66 13.07 -12.28 6.64
CA SER A 66 13.23 -13.54 5.91
C SER A 66 12.73 -14.72 6.74
N LEU A 67 12.01 -15.64 6.09
CA LEU A 67 11.58 -16.88 6.73
C LEU A 67 12.82 -17.73 7.11
N PRO A 68 12.76 -18.47 8.24
CA PRO A 68 13.85 -19.34 8.64
C PRO A 68 14.07 -20.44 7.59
N ALA A 69 15.30 -20.96 7.53
CA ALA A 69 15.61 -22.12 6.70
C ALA A 69 14.68 -23.29 7.05
N GLY A 70 14.09 -23.91 6.03
CA GLY A 70 13.15 -25.02 6.21
C GLY A 70 11.72 -24.60 6.58
N HIS A 71 11.36 -23.31 6.43
CA HIS A 71 9.98 -22.87 6.66
C HIS A 71 8.98 -23.76 5.87
N PRO A 72 7.95 -24.34 6.52
CA PRO A 72 7.13 -25.40 5.91
C PRO A 72 6.49 -25.03 4.58
N GLU A 73 6.00 -23.79 4.46
CA GLU A 73 5.37 -23.31 3.23
C GLU A 73 6.38 -23.19 2.08
N SER A 74 7.57 -22.65 2.34
CA SER A 74 8.61 -22.46 1.33
C SER A 74 9.25 -23.80 0.95
N TRP A 75 9.54 -24.65 1.93
CA TRP A 75 10.07 -25.98 1.71
C TRP A 75 9.09 -26.87 0.92
N GLY A 76 7.81 -26.82 1.28
CA GLY A 76 6.76 -27.51 0.55
C GLY A 76 6.59 -26.97 -0.87
N ALA A 77 6.67 -25.65 -1.07
CA ALA A 77 6.57 -25.04 -2.39
C ALA A 77 7.70 -25.47 -3.34
N ILE A 78 8.94 -25.53 -2.85
CA ILE A 78 10.12 -25.89 -3.67
C ILE A 78 10.14 -27.40 -3.99
N ASN A 79 9.63 -28.24 -3.09
CA ASN A 79 9.66 -29.70 -3.26
C ASN A 79 8.36 -30.32 -3.79
N ARG A 80 7.39 -29.49 -4.20
CA ARG A 80 6.15 -30.01 -4.79
C ARG A 80 6.45 -30.77 -6.08
N GLY A 81 5.95 -32.01 -6.18
CA GLY A 81 6.19 -32.88 -7.34
C GLY A 81 7.59 -33.48 -7.41
N THR A 82 8.40 -33.36 -6.36
CA THR A 82 9.72 -34.03 -6.26
C THR A 82 9.63 -35.22 -5.31
N ALA A 83 10.68 -36.05 -5.29
CA ALA A 83 10.80 -37.15 -4.32
C ALA A 83 10.85 -36.67 -2.84
N LEU A 84 11.00 -35.37 -2.61
CA LEU A 84 11.01 -34.75 -1.28
C LEU A 84 9.65 -34.14 -0.90
N GLU A 85 8.61 -34.32 -1.72
CA GLU A 85 7.26 -33.87 -1.37
C GLU A 85 6.78 -34.55 -0.07
N ASN A 86 6.20 -33.76 0.84
CA ASN A 86 5.79 -34.19 2.19
C ASN A 86 6.92 -34.66 3.11
N VAL A 87 8.18 -34.53 2.72
CA VAL A 87 9.33 -34.79 3.59
C VAL A 87 9.66 -33.52 4.39
N PRO A 88 9.79 -33.54 5.73
CA PRO A 88 10.14 -32.36 6.49
C PRO A 88 11.61 -31.96 6.25
N PHE A 89 11.88 -30.64 6.27
CA PHE A 89 13.24 -30.14 6.25
C PHE A 89 14.02 -30.65 7.47
N ARG A 90 15.24 -31.12 7.24
CA ARG A 90 16.16 -31.56 8.31
C ARG A 90 17.39 -30.68 8.29
N THR A 91 17.65 -30.00 9.39
CA THR A 91 18.94 -29.37 9.63
C THR A 91 19.95 -30.48 9.92
N PRO A 92 21.13 -30.49 9.28
CA PRO A 92 22.20 -31.38 9.71
C PRO A 92 22.53 -31.10 11.17
N ASP A 93 22.68 -32.14 11.99
CA ASP A 93 23.33 -31.98 13.28
C ASP A 93 24.72 -31.43 13.02
N THR A 94 25.02 -30.27 13.61
CA THR A 94 26.25 -29.51 13.40
C THR A 94 27.44 -30.46 13.44
N VAL A 95 28.13 -30.63 12.30
CA VAL A 95 29.42 -31.33 12.27
C VAL A 95 30.36 -30.51 13.14
N ARG A 96 30.62 -30.99 14.37
CA ARG A 96 31.63 -30.45 15.27
C ARG A 96 33.02 -30.80 14.79
#